data_AF-A0A1G9ALU7-F1
#
_entry.id   AF-A0A1G9ALU7-F1
#
_cell.length_a   1.000
_cell.length_b   1.000
_cell.length_c   1.000
_cell.angle_alpha   90.00
_cell.angle_beta   90.00
_cell.angle_gamma   90.00
#
_symmetry.space_group_name_H-M   'P 1'
#
loop_
_entity.id
_entity.type
_entity.pdbx_description
1 polymer ?
#
loop_
_entity_poly.entity_id
_entity_poly.type
_entity_poly.pdbx_seq_one_letter_code
_entity_poly.pdbx_strand_id
1 'polypeptide(L)'
;MAFEGVTGSVCRRWRITPEAINRGRCFDWAQLVNQQCPSAQIFYIRRLMPHAFVHFAGLWFDSQTPNGVSDWRRLPLFRGCGGVLKALEPTPWQPGDRYWCQR
;
A
#
# COMPACT_ATOMS: atom_id res chain seq x y z
N MET A 1 -9.09 -15.28 0.22
CA MET A 1 -7.98 -14.88 1.13
C MET A 1 -8.12 -13.39 1.48
N ALA A 2 -7.39 -12.88 2.48
CA ALA A 2 -7.74 -11.67 3.26
C ALA A 2 -8.23 -10.46 2.44
N PHE A 3 -7.55 -10.11 1.34
CA PHE A 3 -7.93 -8.94 0.52
C PHE A 3 -8.12 -9.25 -0.98
N GLU A 4 -8.24 -10.52 -1.36
CA GLU A 4 -8.43 -10.91 -2.77
C GLU A 4 -9.71 -10.35 -3.38
N GLY A 5 -10.78 -10.28 -2.60
CA GLY A 5 -12.05 -9.70 -3.03
C GLY A 5 -11.89 -8.22 -3.40
N VAL A 6 -11.07 -7.47 -2.64
CA VAL A 6 -10.75 -6.07 -2.92
C VAL A 6 -9.91 -5.97 -4.18
N THR A 7 -8.81 -6.72 -4.27
CA THR A 7 -7.93 -6.75 -5.45
C THR A 7 -8.73 -7.06 -6.72
N GLY A 8 -9.52 -8.13 -6.71
CA GLY A 8 -10.35 -8.54 -7.85
C GLY A 8 -11.39 -7.47 -8.24
N SER A 9 -11.97 -6.77 -7.26
CA SER A 9 -12.93 -5.69 -7.55
C SER A 9 -12.26 -4.47 -8.20
N VAL A 10 -11.06 -4.10 -7.75
CA VAL A 10 -10.26 -3.03 -8.38
C VAL A 10 -9.86 -3.44 -9.80
N CYS A 11 -9.34 -4.66 -9.99
CA CYS A 11 -8.98 -5.19 -11.31
C CYS A 11 -10.16 -5.15 -12.29
N ARG A 12 -11.35 -5.61 -11.88
CA ARG A 12 -12.55 -5.56 -12.71
C ARG A 12 -12.99 -4.14 -13.03
N ARG A 13 -13.03 -3.26 -12.02
CA ARG A 13 -13.47 -1.87 -12.18
C ARG A 13 -12.60 -1.10 -13.18
N TRP A 14 -11.30 -1.29 -13.12
CA TRP A 14 -10.34 -0.52 -13.91
C TRP A 14 -9.80 -1.28 -15.13
N ARG A 15 -10.20 -2.55 -15.32
CA ARG A 15 -9.71 -3.45 -16.37
C ARG A 15 -8.18 -3.57 -16.37
N ILE A 16 -7.62 -3.80 -15.18
CA ILE A 16 -6.17 -3.89 -14.96
C ILE A 16 -5.81 -5.18 -14.22
N THR A 17 -4.55 -5.58 -14.31
CA THR A 17 -4.00 -6.70 -13.53
C THR A 17 -3.64 -6.24 -12.11
N PRO A 18 -3.47 -7.16 -11.15
CA PRO A 18 -2.98 -6.82 -9.81
C PRO A 18 -1.65 -6.04 -9.84
N GLU A 19 -0.74 -6.39 -10.74
CA GLU A 19 0.54 -5.69 -10.95
C GLU A 19 0.34 -4.22 -11.31
N ALA A 20 -0.69 -3.92 -12.11
CA ALA A 20 -0.97 -2.57 -12.55
C ALA A 20 -1.64 -1.71 -11.46
N ILE A 21 -2.25 -2.32 -10.43
CA ILE A 21 -2.70 -1.57 -9.25
C ILE A 21 -1.49 -0.94 -8.54
N ASN A 22 -0.41 -1.70 -8.39
CA ASN A 22 0.83 -1.25 -7.77
C ASN A 22 1.57 -0.12 -8.54
N ARG A 23 1.13 0.23 -9.76
CA ARG A 23 1.71 1.28 -10.62
C ARG A 23 0.94 2.61 -10.63
N GLY A 24 0.01 2.81 -9.70
CA GLY A 24 -0.72 4.09 -9.60
C GLY A 24 -2.04 4.06 -8.84
N ARG A 25 -2.48 2.88 -8.36
CA ARG A 25 -3.73 2.69 -7.63
C ARG A 25 -3.57 1.93 -6.31
N CYS A 26 -2.34 1.74 -5.83
CA CYS A 26 -2.06 1.05 -4.58
C CYS A 26 -2.76 1.72 -3.39
N PHE A 27 -2.84 3.06 -3.38
CA PHE A 27 -3.54 3.79 -2.33
C PHE A 27 -5.07 3.63 -2.42
N ASP A 28 -5.66 3.75 -3.62
CA ASP A 28 -7.09 3.49 -3.82
C ASP A 28 -7.47 2.08 -3.34
N TRP A 29 -6.63 1.09 -3.67
CA TRP A 29 -6.79 -0.28 -3.20
C TRP A 29 -6.70 -0.36 -1.67
N ALA A 30 -5.70 0.27 -1.04
CA ALA A 30 -5.54 0.26 0.41
C ALA A 30 -6.70 0.96 1.14
N GLN A 31 -7.28 2.01 0.56
CA GLN A 31 -8.48 2.65 1.09
C GLN A 31 -9.69 1.71 1.05
N LEU A 32 -9.88 0.98 -0.04
CA LEU A 32 -10.94 -0.02 -0.13
C LEU A 32 -10.74 -1.16 0.87
N VAL A 33 -9.49 -1.57 1.10
CA VAL A 33 -9.16 -2.52 2.16
C VAL A 33 -9.58 -1.98 3.53
N ASN A 34 -9.20 -0.75 3.88
CA ASN A 34 -9.56 -0.14 5.16
C ASN A 34 -11.08 0.07 5.32
N GLN A 35 -11.80 0.39 4.24
CA GLN A 35 -13.26 0.49 4.26
C GLN A 35 -13.94 -0.84 4.59
N GLN A 36 -13.39 -1.95 4.13
CA GLN A 36 -13.92 -3.29 4.39
C GLN A 36 -13.39 -3.88 5.71
N CYS A 37 -12.23 -3.44 6.15
CA CYS A 37 -11.56 -3.89 7.36
C CYS A 37 -10.96 -2.68 8.09
N PRO A 38 -11.74 -1.97 8.93
CA PRO A 38 -11.29 -0.73 9.60
C PRO A 38 -10.13 -0.91 10.59
N SER A 39 -9.83 -2.15 10.97
CA SER A 39 -8.67 -2.51 11.80
C SER A 39 -7.38 -2.67 10.99
N ALA A 40 -7.46 -2.63 9.66
CA ALA A 40 -6.31 -2.66 8.76
C ALA A 40 -5.69 -1.26 8.67
N GLN A 41 -4.38 -1.17 8.84
CA GLN A 41 -3.66 0.11 8.82
C GLN A 41 -3.00 0.34 7.47
N ILE A 42 -3.17 1.54 6.91
CA ILE A 42 -2.55 1.92 5.64
C ILE A 42 -1.21 2.61 5.90
N PHE A 43 -0.16 2.15 5.24
CA PHE A 43 1.18 2.75 5.26
C PHE A 43 1.55 3.20 3.86
N TYR A 44 1.88 4.48 3.68
CA TYR A 44 2.24 5.04 2.38
C TYR A 44 3.68 5.56 2.37
N ILE A 45 4.51 5.01 1.51
CA ILE A 45 5.90 5.41 1.33
C ILE A 45 5.93 6.49 0.24
N ARG A 46 6.44 7.69 0.55
CA ARG A 46 6.41 8.82 -0.39
C ARG A 46 7.70 9.03 -1.16
N ARG A 47 8.82 9.05 -0.43
CA ARG A 47 10.08 9.62 -0.91
C ARG A 47 10.92 8.67 -1.77
N LEU A 48 10.90 7.39 -1.47
CA LEU A 48 11.70 6.40 -2.21
C LEU A 48 10.89 5.71 -3.29
N MET A 49 9.68 5.32 -2.95
CA MET A 49 8.79 4.56 -3.83
C MET A 49 7.36 4.86 -3.41
N PRO A 50 6.66 5.80 -4.10
CA PRO A 50 5.23 6.07 -3.94
C PRO A 50 4.42 4.76 -3.92
N HIS A 51 4.11 4.26 -2.73
CA HIS A 51 3.49 2.94 -2.59
C HIS A 51 2.73 2.78 -1.28
N ALA A 52 1.55 2.16 -1.37
CA ALA A 52 0.73 1.85 -0.22
C ALA A 52 0.82 0.37 0.14
N PHE A 53 1.04 0.10 1.42
CA PHE A 53 0.97 -1.22 2.04
C PHE A 53 -0.13 -1.22 3.10
N VAL A 54 -0.67 -2.40 3.38
CA VAL A 54 -1.63 -2.60 4.45
C VAL A 54 -1.03 -3.51 5.51
N HIS A 55 -1.16 -3.15 6.78
CA HIS A 55 -0.82 -4.01 7.92
C HIS A 55 -2.09 -4.48 8.62
N PHE A 56 -2.26 -5.79 8.75
CA PHE A 56 -3.44 -6.40 9.38
C PHE A 56 -3.07 -7.74 10.01
N ALA A 57 -3.54 -7.99 11.24
CA ALA A 57 -3.30 -9.24 11.96
C ALA A 57 -1.82 -9.70 12.01
N GLY A 58 -0.89 -8.75 12.12
CA GLY A 58 0.56 -9.03 12.18
C GLY A 58 1.21 -9.36 10.83
N LEU A 59 0.46 -9.24 9.74
CA LEU A 59 0.91 -9.50 8.39
C LEU A 59 0.83 -8.22 7.55
N TRP A 60 1.64 -8.18 6.50
CA TRP A 60 1.65 -7.08 5.55
C TRP A 60 1.13 -7.52 4.20
N PHE A 61 0.47 -6.59 3.51
CA PHE A 61 -0.26 -6.86 2.28
C PHE A 61 0.00 -5.74 1.26
N ASP A 62 0.09 -6.13 -0.01
CA ASP A 62 -0.03 -5.24 -1.15
C ASP A 62 -1.05 -5.82 -2.14
N SER A 63 -1.34 -5.09 -3.22
CA SER A 63 -2.35 -5.51 -4.18
C SER A 63 -1.97 -6.76 -4.99
N GLN A 64 -0.67 -7.07 -5.13
CA GLN A 64 -0.15 -8.25 -5.84
C GLN A 64 -0.07 -9.48 -4.94
N THR A 65 -0.01 -9.28 -3.62
CA THR A 65 0.09 -10.32 -2.61
C THR A 65 -1.02 -10.15 -1.57
N PRO A 66 -2.29 -10.31 -1.99
CA PRO A 66 -3.47 -10.13 -1.14
C PRO A 66 -3.59 -11.18 0.00
N ASN A 67 -2.63 -12.10 0.05
CA ASN A 67 -2.59 -13.28 0.91
C ASN A 67 -1.49 -13.17 1.96
N GLY A 68 -0.83 -12.02 2.01
CA GLY A 68 0.35 -11.78 2.81
C GLY A 68 1.55 -11.71 1.88
N VAL A 69 2.30 -10.63 2.01
CA VAL A 69 3.51 -10.44 1.24
C VAL A 69 4.65 -11.19 1.92
N SER A 70 5.26 -12.14 1.21
CA SER A 70 6.38 -12.92 1.73
C SER A 70 7.73 -12.21 1.62
N ASP A 71 7.88 -11.17 0.77
CA ASP A 71 9.06 -10.28 0.79
C ASP A 71 8.93 -8.93 0.00
N TRP A 72 8.66 -7.78 0.66
CA TRP A 72 8.62 -6.42 0.03
C TRP A 72 9.58 -5.34 0.56
N ARG A 73 10.77 -5.52 1.14
CA ARG A 73 11.74 -6.63 1.15
C ARG A 73 12.21 -6.88 2.61
N ARG A 74 11.41 -7.59 3.41
CA ARG A 74 11.55 -7.96 4.85
C ARG A 74 11.49 -6.91 5.98
N LEU A 75 11.33 -5.64 5.69
CA LEU A 75 10.33 -4.77 6.35
C LEU A 75 10.21 -4.82 7.87
N PRO A 76 11.01 -3.99 8.52
CA PRO A 76 10.47 -2.98 9.42
C PRO A 76 10.43 -1.62 8.71
N LEU A 77 9.76 -1.59 7.55
CA LEU A 77 9.85 -0.54 6.52
C LEU A 77 11.29 -0.21 6.08
N PHE A 78 12.12 -1.27 5.99
CA PHE A 78 13.45 -1.39 5.33
C PHE A 78 14.71 -1.22 6.22
N ARG A 79 15.26 -2.31 6.76
CA ARG A 79 16.58 -2.35 7.44
C ARG A 79 17.74 -2.24 6.45
N GLY A 80 18.66 -1.29 6.68
CA GLY A 80 19.97 -1.18 6.00
C GLY A 80 20.19 0.08 5.15
N CYS A 81 19.16 0.88 4.86
CA CYS A 81 19.29 2.23 4.28
C CYS A 81 19.50 3.32 5.36
N GLY A 82 20.17 2.96 6.47
CA GLY A 82 20.05 3.63 7.78
C GLY A 82 20.60 5.05 7.89
N GLY A 83 21.38 5.52 6.92
CA GLY A 83 21.91 6.90 6.86
C GLY A 83 21.09 7.88 6.01
N VAL A 84 20.47 7.40 4.92
CA VAL A 84 19.82 8.27 3.91
C VAL A 84 18.33 8.47 4.20
N LEU A 85 17.70 7.54 4.91
CA LEU A 85 16.29 7.63 5.32
C LEU A 85 16.06 8.50 6.57
N LYS A 86 17.13 8.86 7.30
CA LYS A 86 17.10 9.38 8.69
C LYS A 86 16.48 10.77 8.90
N ALA A 87 15.97 11.41 7.86
CA ALA A 87 15.43 12.77 7.96
C ALA A 87 13.90 12.85 7.87
N LEU A 88 13.16 11.73 7.79
CA LEU A 88 11.70 11.77 7.93
C LEU A 88 11.09 10.47 8.46
N GLU A 89 10.27 10.65 9.49
CA GLU A 89 9.33 9.65 10.01
C GLU A 89 8.36 9.18 8.89
N PRO A 90 8.05 7.87 8.79
CA PRO A 90 6.97 7.39 7.93
C PRO A 90 5.67 8.04 8.40
N THR A 91 5.19 8.98 7.62
CA THR A 91 4.07 9.82 8.00
C THR A 91 2.78 9.02 7.81
N PRO A 92 1.94 8.86 8.84
CA PRO A 92 0.57 8.41 8.65
C PRO A 92 -0.07 9.28 7.57
N TRP A 93 -0.79 8.65 6.66
CA TRP A 93 -1.48 9.39 5.62
C TRP A 93 -2.42 10.42 6.27
N GLN A 94 -2.34 11.68 5.83
CA GLN A 94 -3.29 12.72 6.20
C GLN A 94 -4.13 13.11 4.96
N PRO A 95 -5.45 13.30 5.13
CA PRO A 95 -6.28 13.84 4.05
C PRO A 95 -5.75 15.22 3.62
N GLY A 96 -5.38 15.36 2.34
CA GLY A 96 -4.94 16.65 1.77
C GLY A 96 -3.57 16.64 1.08
N ASP A 97 -2.82 15.54 1.15
CA ASP A 97 -1.58 15.38 0.40
C ASP A 97 -1.85 15.21 -1.10
N ARG A 98 -1.89 16.35 -1.82
CA ARG A 98 -2.19 16.48 -3.25
C ARG A 98 -1.09 15.90 -4.15
N TYR A 99 -0.70 14.63 -3.97
CA TYR A 99 0.28 13.99 -4.86
C TYR A 99 -0.30 13.51 -6.18
N TRP A 100 -1.62 13.61 -6.40
CA TRP A 100 -2.25 13.31 -7.69
C TRP A 100 -3.43 14.23 -7.98
N CYS A 101 -3.12 15.36 -8.61
CA CYS A 101 -3.94 16.03 -9.63
C CYS A 101 -3.02 17.01 -10.36
N GLN A 102 -2.31 16.53 -11.37
CA GLN A 102 -2.06 17.36 -12.55
C GLN A 102 -2.84 16.71 -13.68
N ARG A 103 -4.04 17.25 -13.91
CA ARG A 103 -4.56 17.34 -15.27
C ARG A 103 -3.94 18.58 -15.89
#